data_AF-A0A075WEE2-F1
#
_entry.id   AF-A0A075WEE2-F1
#
_cell.length_a   1.000
_cell.length_b   1.000
_cell.length_c   1.000
_cell.angle_alpha   90.00
_cell.angle_beta   90.00
_cell.angle_gamma   90.00
#
_symmetry.space_group_name_H-M   'P 1'
#
loop_
_entity.id
_entity.type
_entity.pdbx_description
1 polymer ?
#
loop_
_entity_poly.entity_id
_entity_poly.type
_entity_poly.pdbx_seq_one_letter_code
_entity_poly.pdbx_strand_id
1 'polypeptide(L)'
;MDIGDWNYICKNFKILKSYPTNVMEVDILKYVGLRIENLEELKELGRSNLEVLIKRQKRDVSILKEQLEELMSKPIKDMIKNKRKIKEIIDKIKIKNTISIFEDLVAKSPDKRPYIPQLRPYDLFNVGDEVVVYIGDSKNSIVSKRFIVGKVIEDYRHHDGMVSFIANEKWHTGDYYDGRGGFAGLYYPGIMLKWEFEYLMSNPSFLELWLRQIDGFEHFKEDIKEESCYFKNKIKINNE
;
A
#
# COMPACT_ATOMS: atom_id res chain seq x y z
N MET A 1 -11.78 19.31 25.99
CA MET A 1 -10.54 20.08 26.23
C MET A 1 -10.53 21.18 25.18
N ASP A 2 -10.57 22.44 25.58
CA ASP A 2 -10.77 23.58 24.67
C ASP A 2 -9.43 23.97 24.01
N ILE A 3 -9.45 24.69 22.88
CA ILE A 3 -8.24 25.13 22.15
C ILE A 3 -7.27 25.92 23.06
N GLY A 4 -7.79 26.56 24.10
CA GLY A 4 -7.03 27.26 25.14
C GLY A 4 -6.11 26.36 25.98
N ASP A 5 -6.52 25.13 26.29
CA ASP A 5 -5.73 24.18 27.08
C ASP A 5 -4.51 23.66 26.30
N TRP A 6 -4.66 23.51 24.97
CA TRP A 6 -3.59 23.04 24.09
C TRP A 6 -2.43 24.04 23.99
N ASN A 7 -2.74 25.33 23.90
CA ASN A 7 -1.72 26.39 23.87
C ASN A 7 -0.97 26.49 25.20
N TYR A 8 -1.64 26.29 26.34
CA TYR A 8 -1.02 26.28 27.66
C TYR A 8 -0.02 25.11 27.82
N ILE A 9 -0.37 23.92 27.36
CA ILE A 9 0.51 22.74 27.40
C ILE A 9 1.72 22.92 26.46
N CYS A 10 1.50 23.41 25.24
CA CYS A 10 2.58 23.63 24.28
C CYS A 10 3.61 24.67 24.75
N LYS A 11 3.14 25.73 25.43
CA LYS A 11 3.96 26.83 25.95
C LYS A 11 4.79 26.41 27.16
N ASN A 12 4.20 25.63 28.09
CA ASN A 12 4.90 25.19 29.30
C ASN A 12 5.95 24.09 29.07
N PHE A 13 5.78 23.27 28.03
CA PHE A 13 6.73 22.19 27.74
C PHE A 13 7.77 22.55 26.66
N LYS A 14 7.85 23.82 26.21
CA LYS A 14 8.73 24.27 25.10
C LYS A 14 8.61 23.39 23.85
N ILE A 15 7.40 22.92 23.54
CA ILE A 15 7.18 21.93 22.48
C ILE A 15 7.13 22.58 21.09
N LEU A 16 6.88 23.89 21.01
CA LEU A 16 6.83 24.63 19.74
C LEU A 16 8.18 25.29 19.44
N LYS A 17 9.05 24.55 18.74
CA LYS A 17 10.00 25.17 17.80
C LYS A 17 9.53 24.80 16.40
N SER A 18 9.47 25.80 15.52
CA SER A 18 9.22 25.63 14.09
C SER A 18 10.23 24.64 13.51
N TYR A 19 9.75 23.57 12.88
CA TYR A 19 10.61 22.62 12.21
C TYR A 19 11.05 23.19 10.86
N PRO A 20 12.33 23.10 10.49
CA PRO A 20 12.79 23.44 9.16
C PRO A 20 12.12 22.52 8.12
N THR A 21 11.73 23.06 6.98
CA THR A 21 10.99 22.37 5.91
C THR A 21 11.68 21.07 5.44
N ASN A 22 13.02 21.07 5.35
CA ASN A 22 13.80 19.90 4.92
C ASN A 22 13.82 18.76 5.96
N VAL A 23 13.64 19.07 7.25
CA VAL A 23 13.50 18.03 8.30
C VAL A 23 12.13 17.37 8.21
N MET A 24 11.13 18.14 7.77
CA MET A 24 9.76 17.67 7.62
C MET A 24 9.64 16.63 6.50
N GLU A 25 10.31 16.79 5.36
CA GLU A 25 10.27 15.83 4.24
C GLU A 25 10.82 14.44 4.61
N VAL A 26 12.01 14.40 5.22
CA VAL A 26 12.65 13.13 5.65
C VAL A 26 11.82 12.42 6.70
N ASP A 27 11.18 13.18 7.59
CA ASP A 27 10.35 12.59 8.63
C ASP A 27 9.01 12.10 8.08
N ILE A 28 8.34 12.82 7.15
CA ILE A 28 7.09 12.35 6.52
C ILE A 28 7.27 10.95 5.93
N LEU A 29 8.33 10.73 5.15
CA LEU A 29 8.59 9.45 4.48
C LEU A 29 8.71 8.27 5.45
N LYS A 30 9.29 8.48 6.64
CA LYS A 30 9.36 7.44 7.69
C LYS A 30 7.99 7.03 8.22
N TYR A 31 6.99 7.90 8.17
CA TYR A 31 5.66 7.63 8.73
C TYR A 31 4.63 7.15 7.71
N VAL A 32 4.95 7.19 6.40
CA VAL A 32 4.07 6.65 5.36
C VAL A 32 3.95 5.13 5.47
N GLY A 33 4.96 4.47 6.07
CA GLY A 33 5.00 3.02 6.18
C GLY A 33 5.20 2.33 4.83
N LEU A 34 5.78 3.06 3.87
CA LEU A 34 6.14 2.59 2.54
C LEU A 34 7.65 2.83 2.32
N ARG A 35 8.27 2.03 1.45
CA ARG A 35 9.66 2.20 1.02
C ARG A 35 9.73 3.27 -0.07
N ILE A 36 9.60 4.53 0.34
CA ILE A 36 9.66 5.72 -0.53
C ILE A 36 10.90 6.51 -0.17
N GLU A 37 11.70 6.86 -1.17
CA GLU A 37 13.01 7.50 -1.00
C GLU A 37 12.92 9.03 -1.01
N ASN A 38 11.93 9.59 -1.72
CA ASN A 38 11.80 11.04 -1.89
C ASN A 38 10.35 11.47 -2.18
N LEU A 39 10.11 12.78 -2.20
CA LEU A 39 8.77 13.34 -2.44
C LEU A 39 8.28 13.12 -3.87
N GLU A 40 9.16 12.96 -4.87
CA GLU A 40 8.76 12.67 -6.25
C GLU A 40 8.14 11.26 -6.35
N GLU A 41 8.75 10.26 -5.73
CA GLU A 41 8.14 8.92 -5.63
C GLU A 41 6.79 8.94 -4.92
N LEU A 42 6.60 9.83 -3.94
CA LEU A 42 5.31 10.00 -3.28
C LEU A 42 4.23 10.55 -4.24
N LYS A 43 4.59 11.52 -5.10
CA LYS A 43 3.69 12.03 -6.16
C LYS A 43 3.32 10.93 -7.15
N GLU A 44 4.26 10.03 -7.41
CA GLU A 44 4.05 8.91 -8.31
C GLU A 44 3.08 7.85 -7.78
N LEU A 45 2.67 7.89 -6.50
CA LEU A 45 1.64 6.95 -6.00
C LEU A 45 0.27 7.15 -6.66
N GLY A 46 -0.03 8.35 -7.14
CA GLY A 46 -1.34 8.68 -7.68
C GLY A 46 -2.42 8.82 -6.62
N ARG A 47 -3.56 9.37 -7.04
CA ARG A 47 -4.64 9.82 -6.16
C ARG A 47 -5.13 8.76 -5.18
N SER A 48 -5.51 7.58 -5.68
CA SER A 48 -6.16 6.54 -4.88
C SER A 48 -5.26 5.99 -3.77
N ASN A 49 -3.96 5.82 -4.02
CA ASN A 49 -2.99 5.41 -3.00
C ASN A 49 -2.82 6.52 -1.93
N LEU A 50 -2.73 7.78 -2.34
CA LEU A 50 -2.59 8.91 -1.42
C LEU A 50 -3.84 9.09 -0.53
N GLU A 51 -5.04 8.88 -1.06
CA GLU A 51 -6.29 8.93 -0.28
C GLU A 51 -6.32 7.86 0.82
N VAL A 52 -5.87 6.62 0.52
CA VAL A 52 -5.75 5.56 1.52
C VAL A 52 -4.71 5.92 2.59
N LEU A 53 -3.57 6.49 2.19
CA LEU A 53 -2.56 6.97 3.14
C LEU A 53 -3.12 8.06 4.05
N ILE A 54 -3.83 9.06 3.52
CA ILE A 54 -4.47 10.12 4.31
C ILE A 54 -5.44 9.51 5.32
N LYS A 55 -6.27 8.56 4.91
CA LYS A 55 -7.23 7.88 5.80
C LYS A 55 -6.50 7.15 6.93
N ARG A 56 -5.41 6.43 6.63
CA ARG A 56 -4.57 5.76 7.63
C ARG A 56 -3.93 6.75 8.60
N GLN A 57 -3.35 7.84 8.08
CA GLN A 57 -2.74 8.88 8.92
C GLN A 57 -3.75 9.54 9.85
N LYS A 58 -4.95 9.88 9.36
CA LYS A 58 -6.04 10.45 10.17
C LYS A 58 -6.46 9.51 11.31
N ARG A 59 -6.58 8.20 11.03
CA ARG A 59 -6.86 7.19 12.04
C ARG A 59 -5.76 7.10 13.09
N ASP A 60 -4.50 7.03 12.68
CA ASP A 60 -3.37 6.96 13.60
C ASP A 60 -3.29 8.21 14.49
N VAL A 61 -3.55 9.40 13.95
CA VAL A 61 -3.59 10.65 14.72
C VAL A 61 -4.71 10.60 15.77
N SER A 62 -5.90 10.08 15.43
CA SER A 62 -6.99 9.92 16.40
C SER A 62 -6.57 9.04 17.58
N ILE A 63 -5.99 7.87 17.29
CA ILE A 63 -5.50 6.92 18.31
C ILE A 63 -4.43 7.57 19.18
N LEU A 64 -3.48 8.29 18.58
CA LEU A 64 -2.42 8.96 19.32
C LEU A 64 -2.96 10.09 20.21
N LYS A 65 -4.00 10.82 19.77
CA LYS A 65 -4.68 11.83 20.59
C LYS A 65 -5.38 11.20 21.78
N GLU A 66 -6.10 10.11 21.59
CA GLU A 66 -6.76 9.36 22.69
C GLU A 66 -5.72 8.87 23.71
N GLN A 67 -4.60 8.29 23.25
CA GLN A 67 -3.49 7.87 24.11
C GLN A 67 -2.87 9.03 24.88
N LEU A 68 -2.75 10.21 24.24
CA LEU A 68 -2.23 11.40 24.88
C LEU A 68 -3.19 11.89 25.96
N GLU A 69 -4.49 11.96 25.68
CA GLU A 69 -5.51 12.37 26.64
C GLU A 69 -5.54 11.44 27.86
N GLU A 70 -5.43 10.12 27.65
CA GLU A 70 -5.33 9.15 28.73
C GLU A 70 -4.09 9.38 29.61
N LEU A 71 -2.95 9.72 29.01
CA LEU A 71 -1.72 10.01 29.77
C LEU A 71 -1.79 11.36 30.51
N MET A 72 -2.47 12.34 29.94
CA MET A 72 -2.60 13.70 30.49
C MET A 72 -3.69 13.80 31.57
N SER A 73 -4.62 12.85 31.63
CA SER A 73 -5.63 12.78 32.70
C SER A 73 -5.11 12.15 34.01
N LYS A 74 -3.90 11.59 33.99
CA LYS A 74 -3.25 10.97 35.17
C LYS A 74 -2.68 12.05 36.11
N PRO A 75 -2.48 11.73 37.41
CA PRO A 75 -1.84 12.64 38.35
C PRO A 75 -0.48 13.14 37.85
N ILE A 76 -0.11 14.38 38.20
CA ILE A 76 1.12 15.05 37.73
C ILE A 76 2.38 14.18 37.92
N LYS A 77 2.46 13.42 39.03
CA LYS A 77 3.57 12.50 39.31
C LYS A 77 3.74 11.43 38.22
N ASP A 78 2.64 10.89 37.71
CA ASP A 78 2.64 9.90 36.64
C ASP A 78 2.91 10.52 35.28
N MET A 79 2.45 11.76 35.04
CA MET A 79 2.81 12.51 33.84
C MET A 79 4.32 12.76 33.75
N ILE A 80 4.95 13.16 34.85
CA ILE A 80 6.40 13.36 34.93
C ILE A 80 7.14 12.05 34.62
N LYS A 81 6.68 10.93 35.19
CA LYS A 81 7.23 9.59 34.89
C LYS A 81 7.10 9.23 33.41
N ASN A 82 6.02 9.65 32.75
CA ASN A 82 5.72 9.37 31.35
C ASN A 82 6.17 10.48 30.37
N LYS A 83 6.90 11.51 30.82
CA LYS A 83 7.26 12.69 30.01
C LYS A 83 7.86 12.35 28.65
N ARG A 84 8.72 11.32 28.59
CA ARG A 84 9.34 10.86 27.33
C ARG A 84 8.29 10.33 26.35
N LYS A 85 7.41 9.43 26.80
CA LYS A 85 6.34 8.84 25.99
C LYS A 85 5.36 9.92 25.50
N ILE A 86 5.00 10.86 26.37
CA ILE A 86 4.16 12.02 26.03
C ILE A 86 4.80 12.84 24.90
N LYS A 87 6.11 13.14 25.02
CA LYS A 87 6.85 13.86 23.98
C LYS A 87 6.87 13.09 22.66
N GLU A 88 7.15 11.78 22.70
CA GLU A 88 7.16 10.93 21.51
C GLU A 88 5.79 10.90 20.80
N ILE A 89 4.68 10.83 21.55
CA ILE A 89 3.33 10.89 20.99
C ILE A 89 3.07 12.24 20.32
N ILE A 90 3.45 13.35 20.97
CA ILE A 90 3.26 14.69 20.41
C ILE A 90 4.07 14.88 19.13
N ASP A 91 5.33 14.43 19.11
CA ASP A 91 6.18 14.52 17.93
C ASP A 91 5.60 13.69 16.76
N LYS A 92 5.05 12.49 17.04
CA LYS A 92 4.32 11.69 16.04
C LYS A 92 3.08 12.40 15.51
N ILE A 93 2.26 13.01 16.38
CA ILE A 93 1.06 13.76 15.96
C ILE A 93 1.45 14.89 15.02
N LYS A 94 2.51 15.64 15.32
CA LYS A 94 2.96 16.74 14.45
C LYS A 94 3.37 16.26 13.07
N ILE A 95 4.17 15.19 12.99
CA ILE A 95 4.65 14.66 11.72
C ILE A 95 3.51 14.03 10.91
N LYS A 96 2.52 13.43 11.58
CA LYS A 96 1.31 12.94 10.91
C LYS A 96 0.33 14.05 10.53
N ASN A 97 0.34 15.20 11.21
CA ASN A 97 -0.44 16.38 10.82
C ASN A 97 0.05 17.05 9.54
N THR A 98 1.15 16.58 8.96
CA THR A 98 1.56 16.91 7.59
C THR A 98 0.67 16.27 6.51
N ILE A 99 -0.52 15.81 6.88
CA ILE A 99 -1.65 15.44 6.00
C ILE A 99 -1.90 16.50 4.91
N SER A 100 -1.70 17.79 5.21
CA SER A 100 -1.89 18.86 4.22
C SER A 100 -1.03 18.68 2.97
N ILE A 101 0.21 18.15 3.12
CA ILE A 101 1.06 17.84 1.96
C ILE A 101 0.43 16.74 1.11
N PHE A 102 -0.09 15.68 1.73
CA PHE A 102 -0.77 14.62 0.98
C PHE A 102 -2.05 15.12 0.32
N GLU A 103 -2.83 15.98 0.98
CA GLU A 103 -4.03 16.59 0.42
C GLU A 103 -3.70 17.48 -0.80
N ASP A 104 -2.62 18.25 -0.72
CA ASP A 104 -2.10 19.03 -1.86
C ASP A 104 -1.62 18.13 -3.01
N LEU A 105 -0.99 17.00 -2.70
CA LEU A 105 -0.56 16.03 -3.70
C LEU A 105 -1.73 15.33 -4.38
N VAL A 106 -2.77 14.95 -3.62
CA VAL A 106 -4.01 14.38 -4.14
C VAL A 106 -4.64 15.31 -5.18
N ALA A 107 -4.72 16.60 -4.88
CA ALA A 107 -5.29 17.59 -5.79
C ALA A 107 -4.52 17.75 -7.11
N LYS A 108 -3.24 17.36 -7.14
CA LYS A 108 -2.33 17.51 -8.28
C LYS A 108 -1.99 16.19 -8.98
N SER A 109 -2.44 15.06 -8.45
CA SER A 109 -2.07 13.74 -8.95
C SER A 109 -2.92 13.33 -10.15
N PRO A 110 -2.32 12.75 -11.21
CA PRO A 110 -3.07 12.23 -12.35
C PRO A 110 -3.96 11.04 -11.94
N ASP A 111 -5.01 10.81 -12.72
CA ASP A 111 -6.00 9.77 -12.43
C ASP A 111 -5.50 8.35 -12.73
N LYS A 112 -5.90 7.46 -11.82
CA LYS A 112 -5.80 5.99 -11.80
C LYS A 112 -4.40 5.39 -12.04
N ARG A 113 -3.72 5.08 -10.93
CA ARG A 113 -2.53 4.21 -10.88
C ARG A 113 -2.88 2.92 -10.11
N PRO A 114 -2.18 1.80 -10.37
CA PRO A 114 -2.34 0.58 -9.58
C PRO A 114 -2.13 0.84 -8.10
N TYR A 115 -2.88 0.14 -7.25
CA TYR A 115 -2.65 0.25 -5.81
C TYR A 115 -1.31 -0.39 -5.46
N ILE A 116 -0.54 0.28 -4.59
CA ILE A 116 0.53 -0.38 -3.86
C ILE A 116 -0.08 -1.53 -3.06
N PRO A 117 0.50 -2.75 -3.05
CA PRO A 117 -0.17 -3.92 -2.48
C PRO A 117 -0.66 -3.69 -1.05
N GLN A 118 0.16 -3.05 -0.20
CA GLN A 118 -0.18 -2.75 1.21
C GLN A 118 -1.30 -1.70 1.39
N LEU A 119 -1.66 -0.97 0.33
CA LEU A 119 -2.70 0.06 0.33
C LEU A 119 -3.97 -0.38 -0.38
N ARG A 120 -4.03 -1.63 -0.87
CA ARG A 120 -5.22 -2.14 -1.55
C ARG A 120 -6.44 -2.11 -0.61
N PRO A 121 -7.56 -1.52 -1.03
CA PRO A 121 -8.79 -1.61 -0.27
C PRO A 121 -9.34 -3.05 -0.33
N TYR A 122 -10.13 -3.43 0.68
CA TYR A 122 -10.66 -4.80 0.81
C TYR A 122 -11.59 -5.19 -0.34
N ASP A 123 -12.24 -4.21 -0.96
CA ASP A 123 -13.22 -4.33 -2.04
C ASP A 123 -12.62 -4.05 -3.43
N LEU A 124 -11.29 -4.11 -3.57
CA LEU A 124 -10.62 -3.84 -4.85
C LEU A 124 -11.01 -4.82 -5.95
N PHE A 125 -11.19 -6.09 -5.60
CA PHE A 125 -11.47 -7.18 -6.55
C PHE A 125 -12.94 -7.57 -6.47
N ASN A 126 -13.64 -7.48 -7.60
CA ASN A 126 -15.04 -7.86 -7.73
C ASN A 126 -15.15 -9.16 -8.52
N VAL A 127 -16.20 -9.94 -8.22
CA VAL A 127 -16.50 -11.18 -8.94
C VAL A 127 -16.64 -10.88 -10.44
N GLY A 128 -15.93 -11.65 -11.26
CA GLY A 128 -15.89 -11.49 -12.71
C GLY A 128 -14.79 -10.59 -13.23
N ASP A 129 -14.08 -9.85 -12.38
CA ASP A 129 -12.92 -9.04 -12.79
C ASP A 129 -11.86 -9.90 -13.46
N GLU A 130 -11.32 -9.43 -14.59
CA GLU A 130 -10.17 -10.06 -15.23
C GLU A 130 -8.90 -9.79 -14.43
N VAL A 131 -8.19 -10.87 -14.11
CA VAL A 131 -6.97 -10.81 -13.30
C VAL A 131 -5.80 -11.50 -13.98
N VAL A 132 -4.61 -11.00 -13.69
CA VAL A 132 -3.33 -11.65 -13.98
C VAL A 132 -2.76 -12.14 -12.66
N VAL A 133 -2.45 -13.43 -12.60
CA VAL A 133 -1.97 -14.10 -11.40
C VAL A 133 -0.57 -14.63 -11.63
N TYR A 134 0.35 -14.29 -10.74
CA TYR A 134 1.66 -14.90 -10.67
C TYR A 134 1.59 -16.21 -9.88
N ILE A 135 1.96 -17.30 -10.53
CA ILE A 135 1.95 -18.65 -9.95
C ILE A 135 3.36 -19.15 -9.59
N GLY A 136 4.40 -18.46 -10.07
CA GLY A 136 5.80 -18.79 -9.84
C GLY A 136 6.18 -20.22 -10.23
N ASP A 137 7.31 -20.69 -9.68
CA ASP A 137 7.80 -22.06 -9.88
C ASP A 137 7.19 -23.03 -8.85
N SER A 138 5.86 -23.15 -8.87
CA SER A 138 5.18 -24.15 -8.04
C SER A 138 5.44 -25.56 -8.55
N LYS A 139 5.81 -26.49 -7.65
CA LYS A 139 6.02 -27.92 -7.99
C LYS A 139 4.79 -28.60 -8.59
N ASN A 140 3.61 -28.04 -8.33
CA ASN A 140 2.35 -28.55 -8.84
C ASN A 140 1.93 -27.85 -10.15
N SER A 141 2.70 -26.86 -10.62
CA SER A 141 2.43 -26.19 -11.88
C SER A 141 2.69 -27.14 -13.05
N ILE A 142 1.75 -27.20 -13.98
CA ILE A 142 1.90 -27.94 -15.25
C ILE A 142 2.18 -27.02 -16.44
N VAL A 143 2.12 -25.70 -16.22
CA VAL A 143 2.42 -24.69 -17.24
C VAL A 143 3.83 -24.14 -17.00
N SER A 144 4.53 -23.84 -18.09
CA SER A 144 5.86 -23.23 -18.05
C SER A 144 5.83 -21.71 -17.85
N LYS A 145 4.63 -21.09 -17.88
CA LYS A 145 4.46 -19.65 -17.70
C LYS A 145 4.42 -19.30 -16.22
N ARG A 146 4.92 -18.11 -15.87
CA ARG A 146 4.89 -17.63 -14.48
C ARG A 146 3.65 -16.78 -14.18
N PHE A 147 3.01 -16.26 -15.23
CA PHE A 147 1.76 -15.52 -15.14
C PHE A 147 0.64 -16.20 -15.93
N ILE A 148 -0.54 -16.25 -15.33
CA ILE A 148 -1.76 -16.77 -15.95
C ILE A 148 -2.88 -15.75 -15.87
N VAL A 149 -3.81 -15.81 -16.82
CA VAL A 149 -4.99 -14.95 -16.85
C VAL A 149 -6.19 -15.75 -16.34
N GLY A 150 -7.05 -15.09 -15.58
CA GLY A 150 -8.27 -15.68 -15.06
C GLY A 150 -9.31 -14.64 -14.72
N LYS A 151 -10.31 -15.08 -13.95
CA LYS A 151 -11.35 -14.21 -13.39
C LYS A 151 -11.51 -14.43 -11.90
N VAL A 152 -11.82 -13.36 -11.17
CA VAL A 152 -12.21 -13.45 -9.76
C VAL A 152 -13.53 -14.22 -9.65
N ILE A 153 -13.61 -15.13 -8.69
CA ILE A 153 -14.81 -15.94 -8.43
C ILE A 153 -15.26 -15.76 -6.98
N GLU A 154 -16.57 -15.83 -6.75
CA GLU A 154 -17.11 -15.87 -5.41
C GLU A 154 -16.83 -17.26 -4.81
N ASP A 155 -15.85 -17.33 -3.90
CA ASP A 155 -15.52 -18.57 -3.21
C ASP A 155 -15.06 -18.27 -1.77
N TYR A 156 -15.03 -19.33 -0.97
CA TYR A 156 -14.91 -19.38 0.50
C TYR A 156 -13.83 -18.48 1.12
N ARG A 157 -12.78 -18.08 0.39
CA ARG A 157 -11.63 -17.35 0.93
C ARG A 157 -11.71 -15.82 0.87
N HIS A 158 -12.78 -15.23 0.34
CA HIS A 158 -12.93 -13.76 0.34
C HIS A 158 -12.95 -13.12 1.74
N HIS A 159 -13.23 -13.89 2.79
CA HIS A 159 -13.31 -13.38 4.16
C HIS A 159 -11.95 -13.27 4.89
N ASP A 160 -10.86 -13.81 4.34
CA ASP A 160 -9.54 -13.87 5.00
C ASP A 160 -8.47 -13.01 4.31
N GLY A 161 -8.88 -11.97 3.58
CA GLY A 161 -7.95 -11.12 2.82
C GLY A 161 -7.29 -11.87 1.67
N MET A 162 -8.00 -12.83 1.08
CA MET A 162 -7.61 -13.57 -0.12
C MET A 162 -8.60 -13.31 -1.25
N VAL A 163 -8.11 -13.44 -2.48
CA VAL A 163 -8.89 -13.33 -3.71
C VAL A 163 -8.85 -14.68 -4.40
N SER A 164 -10.03 -15.30 -4.55
CA SER A 164 -10.19 -16.55 -5.27
C SER A 164 -10.34 -16.27 -6.77
N PHE A 165 -9.71 -17.08 -7.60
CA PHE A 165 -9.79 -16.95 -9.06
C PHE A 165 -9.92 -18.30 -9.75
N ILE A 166 -10.45 -18.26 -10.97
CA ILE A 166 -10.39 -19.37 -11.92
C ILE A 166 -9.59 -18.94 -13.15
N ALA A 167 -8.51 -19.65 -13.43
CA ALA A 167 -7.66 -19.41 -14.60
C ALA A 167 -8.37 -19.81 -15.90
N ASN A 168 -7.99 -19.22 -17.02
CA ASN A 168 -8.51 -19.57 -18.34
C ASN A 168 -8.02 -20.95 -18.82
N GLU A 169 -6.82 -21.35 -18.39
CA GLU A 169 -6.20 -22.63 -18.70
C GLU A 169 -5.91 -23.43 -17.43
N LYS A 170 -5.82 -24.76 -17.56
CA LYS A 170 -5.40 -25.63 -16.47
C LYS A 170 -3.93 -25.36 -16.17
N TRP A 171 -3.61 -25.09 -14.91
CA TRP A 171 -2.26 -24.70 -14.51
C TRP A 171 -1.68 -25.56 -13.39
N HIS A 172 -2.47 -26.41 -12.74
CA HIS A 172 -1.97 -27.43 -11.82
C HIS A 172 -2.67 -28.79 -11.94
N THR A 173 -2.11 -29.81 -11.31
CA THR A 173 -2.62 -31.20 -11.31
C THR A 173 -3.78 -31.46 -10.35
N GLY A 174 -3.97 -30.63 -9.32
CA GLY A 174 -5.07 -30.79 -8.35
C GLY A 174 -6.47 -30.56 -8.93
N ASP A 175 -7.50 -31.01 -8.22
CA ASP A 175 -8.88 -31.07 -8.72
C ASP A 175 -9.69 -29.76 -8.57
N TYR A 176 -9.17 -28.77 -7.85
CA TYR A 176 -9.88 -27.51 -7.60
C TYR A 176 -10.17 -26.78 -8.92
N TYR A 177 -11.46 -26.68 -9.27
CA TYR A 177 -11.95 -26.28 -10.60
C TYR A 177 -11.21 -26.96 -11.76
N ASP A 178 -11.03 -28.29 -11.69
CA ASP A 178 -10.30 -29.08 -12.70
C ASP A 178 -8.89 -28.53 -12.99
N GLY A 179 -8.18 -28.14 -11.94
CA GLY A 179 -6.81 -27.64 -12.04
C GLY A 179 -6.68 -26.19 -12.49
N ARG A 180 -7.79 -25.44 -12.48
CA ARG A 180 -7.85 -24.03 -12.89
C ARG A 180 -8.00 -23.08 -11.71
N GLY A 181 -8.49 -23.56 -10.58
CA GLY A 181 -8.81 -22.72 -9.44
C GLY A 181 -7.56 -22.33 -8.65
N GLY A 182 -7.58 -21.17 -8.02
CA GLY A 182 -6.53 -20.76 -7.10
C GLY A 182 -6.99 -19.63 -6.19
N PHE A 183 -6.09 -19.22 -5.30
CA PHE A 183 -6.28 -18.04 -4.45
C PHE A 183 -4.94 -17.32 -4.27
N ALA A 184 -5.01 -16.01 -4.07
CA ALA A 184 -3.86 -15.18 -3.76
C ALA A 184 -4.21 -14.17 -2.67
N GLY A 185 -3.23 -13.77 -1.85
CA GLY A 185 -3.45 -12.74 -0.84
C GLY A 185 -3.76 -11.38 -1.46
N LEU A 186 -4.72 -10.65 -0.90
CA LEU A 186 -5.09 -9.30 -1.32
C LEU A 186 -3.87 -8.37 -1.35
N TYR A 187 -3.06 -8.43 -0.29
CA TYR A 187 -1.84 -7.63 -0.12
C TYR A 187 -0.61 -8.26 -0.79
N TYR A 188 -0.78 -9.41 -1.44
CA TYR A 188 0.29 -10.09 -2.16
C TYR A 188 0.27 -9.65 -3.63
N PRO A 189 1.43 -9.35 -4.23
CA PRO A 189 1.53 -8.93 -5.64
C PRO A 189 1.13 -10.02 -6.62
N GLY A 190 0.96 -11.25 -6.14
CA GLY A 190 0.67 -12.40 -6.98
C GLY A 190 -0.70 -12.37 -7.65
N ILE A 191 -1.56 -11.41 -7.34
CA ILE A 191 -2.78 -11.13 -8.11
C ILE A 191 -2.91 -9.64 -8.39
N MET A 192 -3.28 -9.31 -9.62
CA MET A 192 -3.48 -7.95 -10.12
C MET A 192 -4.71 -7.94 -11.02
N LEU A 193 -5.45 -6.82 -11.03
CA LEU A 193 -6.40 -6.60 -12.11
C LEU A 193 -5.61 -6.53 -13.43
N LYS A 194 -6.20 -7.01 -14.53
CA LYS A 194 -5.51 -7.04 -15.83
C LYS A 194 -4.98 -5.68 -16.25
N TRP A 195 -5.76 -4.62 -16.04
CA TRP A 195 -5.33 -3.24 -16.33
C TRP A 195 -4.17 -2.79 -15.43
N GLU A 196 -4.08 -3.28 -14.18
CA GLU A 196 -2.96 -2.96 -13.29
C GLU A 196 -1.68 -3.58 -13.82
N PHE A 197 -1.75 -4.84 -14.25
CA PHE A 197 -0.62 -5.53 -14.88
C PHE A 197 -0.16 -4.78 -16.14
N GLU A 198 -1.08 -4.44 -17.04
CA GLU A 198 -0.78 -3.69 -18.27
C GLU A 198 -0.16 -2.32 -17.97
N TYR A 199 -0.66 -1.61 -16.97
CA TYR A 199 -0.09 -0.35 -16.50
C TYR A 199 1.34 -0.54 -16.00
N LEU A 200 1.57 -1.51 -15.11
CA LEU A 200 2.89 -1.80 -14.56
C LEU A 200 3.90 -2.13 -15.66
N MET A 201 3.46 -2.89 -16.67
CA MET A 201 4.32 -3.23 -17.80
C MET A 201 4.67 -2.06 -18.71
N SER A 202 3.80 -1.05 -18.74
CA SER A 202 3.98 0.17 -19.54
C SER A 202 4.73 1.26 -18.78
N ASN A 203 4.87 1.15 -17.46
CA ASN A 203 5.46 2.16 -16.58
C ASN A 203 6.58 1.57 -15.69
N PRO A 204 7.78 1.29 -16.24
CA PRO A 204 8.86 0.61 -15.52
C PRO A 204 9.33 1.30 -14.23
N SER A 205 9.35 2.64 -14.21
CA SER A 205 9.69 3.42 -13.01
C SER A 205 8.68 3.19 -11.88
N PHE A 206 7.39 3.19 -12.21
CA PHE A 206 6.34 2.90 -11.24
C PHE A 206 6.34 1.42 -10.82
N LEU A 207 6.61 0.50 -11.74
CA LEU A 207 6.80 -0.91 -11.41
C LEU A 207 7.92 -1.09 -10.38
N GLU A 208 9.06 -0.41 -10.52
CA GLU A 208 10.14 -0.47 -9.53
C GLU A 208 9.71 0.04 -8.15
N LEU A 209 9.00 1.18 -8.12
CA LEU A 209 8.42 1.72 -6.89
C LEU A 209 7.44 0.72 -6.25
N TRP A 210 6.57 0.11 -7.06
CA TRP A 210 5.56 -0.86 -6.62
C TRP A 210 6.20 -2.13 -6.07
N LEU A 211 7.22 -2.66 -6.76
CA LEU A 211 7.97 -3.85 -6.36
C LEU A 211 8.71 -3.67 -5.04
N ARG A 212 9.30 -2.49 -4.83
CA ARG A 212 10.03 -2.16 -3.59
C ARG A 212 9.16 -2.31 -2.34
N GLN A 213 7.84 -2.23 -2.47
CA GLN A 213 6.90 -2.37 -1.34
C GLN A 213 6.67 -3.82 -0.90
N ILE A 214 7.24 -4.80 -1.61
CA ILE A 214 7.07 -6.23 -1.33
C ILE A 214 8.37 -6.77 -0.74
N ASP A 215 8.25 -7.62 0.29
CA ASP A 215 9.41 -8.32 0.86
C ASP A 215 9.86 -9.44 -0.09
N GLY A 216 11.16 -9.51 -0.39
CA GLY A 216 11.71 -10.54 -1.28
C GLY A 216 11.38 -10.35 -2.77
N PHE A 217 11.11 -9.12 -3.19
CA PHE A 217 10.68 -8.80 -4.57
C PHE A 217 11.73 -9.07 -5.65
N GLU A 218 12.98 -9.30 -5.27
CA GLU A 218 14.10 -9.58 -6.19
C GLU A 218 13.81 -10.75 -7.13
N HIS A 219 13.23 -11.83 -6.60
CA HIS A 219 12.82 -12.98 -7.41
C HIS A 219 11.69 -12.65 -8.39
N PHE A 220 10.77 -11.78 -7.99
CA PHE A 220 9.63 -11.37 -8.82
C PHE A 220 10.02 -10.36 -9.91
N LYS A 221 11.08 -9.57 -9.67
CA LYS A 221 11.59 -8.58 -10.64
C LYS A 221 12.22 -9.25 -11.86
N GLU A 222 12.92 -10.36 -11.69
CA GLU A 222 13.50 -11.14 -12.80
C GLU A 222 12.38 -11.75 -13.67
N ASP A 223 11.38 -12.33 -13.01
CA ASP A 223 10.25 -12.99 -13.68
C ASP A 223 9.38 -12.03 -14.48
N ILE A 224 9.10 -10.85 -13.93
CA ILE A 224 8.39 -9.80 -14.67
C ILE A 224 9.19 -9.36 -15.89
N LYS A 225 10.52 -9.25 -15.79
CA LYS A 225 11.34 -8.86 -16.95
C LYS A 225 11.28 -9.90 -18.05
N GLU A 226 11.42 -11.19 -17.72
CA GLU A 226 11.35 -12.29 -18.69
C GLU A 226 9.97 -12.34 -19.39
N GLU A 227 8.89 -12.22 -18.62
CA GLU A 227 7.53 -12.28 -19.15
C GLU A 227 7.11 -10.98 -19.86
N SER A 228 7.72 -9.83 -19.51
CA SER A 228 7.50 -8.56 -20.24
C SER A 228 7.82 -8.68 -21.73
N CYS A 229 8.86 -9.44 -22.06
CA CYS A 229 9.24 -9.72 -23.43
C CYS A 229 8.21 -10.62 -24.13
N TYR A 230 7.66 -11.61 -23.41
CA TYR A 230 6.61 -12.50 -23.92
C TYR A 230 5.29 -11.75 -24.19
N PHE A 231 4.82 -10.94 -23.24
CA PHE A 231 3.56 -10.18 -23.37
C PHE A 231 3.65 -9.08 -24.43
N LYS A 232 4.78 -8.36 -24.54
CA LYS A 232 4.97 -7.33 -25.59
C LYS A 232 4.90 -7.92 -27.00
N ASN A 233 5.40 -9.13 -27.20
CA ASN A 233 5.35 -9.81 -28.50
C ASN A 233 3.93 -10.29 -28.83
N LYS A 234 3.14 -10.72 -27.83
CA LYS A 234 1.77 -11.21 -28.05
C LYS A 234 0.75 -10.08 -28.30
N ILE A 235 0.94 -8.91 -27.68
CA ILE A 235 0.10 -7.72 -27.93
C ILE A 235 0.34 -7.15 -29.34
N LYS A 236 1.56 -7.25 -29.88
CA LYS A 236 1.84 -6.86 -31.27
C LYS A 236 1.11 -7.76 -32.28
N ILE A 237 1.04 -9.06 -32.04
CA ILE A 237 0.42 -10.04 -32.94
C ILE A 237 -1.11 -9.89 -33.00
N ASN A 238 -1.75 -9.36 -31.96
CA ASN A 238 -3.22 -9.18 -31.94
C ASN A 238 -3.68 -7.81 -32.46
N ASN A 239 -2.75 -6.93 -32.85
CA ASN A 239 -3.04 -5.59 -33.39
C ASN A 239 -2.57 -5.44 -34.85
N GLU A 240 -2.18 -6.55 -35.51
CA GLU A 240 -1.98 -6.69 -36.95
C GLU A 240 -3.11 -7.53 -37.55
#